data_AF-A0A524NIJ7-F1
#
_entry.id   AF-A0A524NIJ7-F1
#
_cell.length_a   1.000
_cell.length_b   1.000
_cell.length_c   1.000
_cell.angle_alpha   90.00
_cell.angle_beta   90.00
_cell.angle_gamma   90.00
#
_symmetry.space_group_name_H-M   'P 1'
#
loop_
_entity.id
_entity.type
_entity.pdbx_description
1 polymer ?
#
loop_
_entity_poly.entity_id
_entity_poly.type
_entity_poly.pdbx_seq_one_letter_code
_entity_poly.pdbx_strand_id
1 'polypeptide(L)'
;MKRIAFILVIALFQVLPLLSQNINIPDQCFIDALIRAGVDTNGDELISYEEAEAIEKLITYGGCITDMRGIEAFTNLKHLDCAENQIEELDLSSLPKLEFLNCTVNKLSSLDLTHNPLLDTLLCGINELSSLD
;
A
#
# COMPACT_ATOMS: atom_id res chain seq x y z
N MET A 1 -11.28 15.04 50.65
CA MET A 1 -10.83 16.15 49.78
C MET A 1 -9.37 16.46 50.07
N LYS A 2 -8.46 16.13 49.16
CA LYS A 2 -7.19 16.82 48.85
C LYS A 2 -6.48 16.02 47.75
N ARG A 3 -6.50 16.58 46.55
CA ARG A 3 -5.74 16.18 45.35
C ARG A 3 -4.38 16.87 45.42
N ILE A 4 -3.24 16.15 45.36
CA ILE A 4 -1.87 16.57 44.93
C ILE A 4 -1.02 15.27 44.89
N ALA A 5 -0.12 14.91 43.98
CA ALA A 5 0.20 15.22 42.58
C ALA A 5 1.29 14.20 42.13
N PHE A 6 1.30 13.92 40.82
CA PHE A 6 2.42 13.63 39.92
C PHE A 6 3.83 13.29 40.48
N ILE A 7 4.33 12.11 40.05
CA ILE A 7 5.66 11.80 39.46
C ILE A 7 6.26 10.52 40.07
N LEU A 8 6.21 9.45 39.28
CA LEU A 8 7.37 8.58 39.10
C LEU A 8 7.34 8.13 37.64
N VAL A 9 8.16 8.80 36.84
CA VAL A 9 8.64 8.32 35.55
C VAL A 9 9.31 6.98 35.84
N ILE A 10 8.62 5.89 35.55
CA ILE A 10 9.29 4.63 35.25
C ILE A 10 9.19 4.49 33.74
N ALA A 11 10.23 5.02 33.08
CA ALA A 11 10.61 4.59 31.75
C ALA A 11 10.88 3.09 31.81
N LEU A 12 9.83 2.31 31.62
CA LEU A 12 9.90 0.97 31.07
C LEU A 12 9.15 1.08 29.75
N PHE A 13 9.79 1.80 28.82
CA PHE A 13 9.74 1.48 27.40
C PHE A 13 10.36 0.07 27.28
N GLN A 14 9.65 -0.93 27.82
CA GLN A 14 9.98 -2.31 27.55
C GLN A 14 9.72 -2.42 26.07
N VAL A 15 10.82 -2.63 25.34
CA VAL A 15 10.90 -3.14 23.98
C VAL A 15 9.60 -3.91 23.72
N LEU A 16 8.62 -3.25 23.10
CA LEU A 16 7.50 -3.98 22.53
C LEU A 16 8.21 -4.97 21.61
N PRO A 17 7.97 -6.29 21.76
CA PRO A 17 8.48 -7.22 20.77
C PRO A 17 8.06 -6.64 19.41
N LEU A 18 9.01 -6.61 18.47
CA LEU A 18 8.84 -6.23 17.07
C LEU A 18 7.80 -7.16 16.43
N LEU A 19 6.56 -7.11 16.89
CA LEU A 19 5.43 -7.70 16.23
C LEU A 19 5.10 -6.70 15.13
N SER A 20 5.44 -7.08 13.90
CA SER A 20 5.08 -6.33 12.71
C SER A 20 3.59 -6.00 12.80
N GLN A 21 3.27 -4.71 12.86
CA GLN A 21 1.88 -4.27 12.92
C GLN A 21 1.20 -4.62 11.58
N ASN A 22 -0.04 -5.06 11.63
CA ASN A 22 -0.78 -5.36 10.40
C ASN A 22 -1.30 -4.07 9.76
N ILE A 23 -1.21 -4.01 8.43
CA ILE A 23 -1.68 -2.91 7.61
C ILE A 23 -3.20 -2.99 7.54
N ASN A 24 -3.87 -1.84 7.62
CA ASN A 24 -5.31 -1.77 7.46
C ASN A 24 -5.68 -1.77 5.97
N ILE A 25 -5.97 -2.95 5.42
CA ILE A 25 -6.41 -3.12 4.04
C ILE A 25 -7.92 -3.41 4.04
N PRO A 26 -8.77 -2.50 3.53
CA PRO A 26 -10.22 -2.63 3.59
C PRO A 26 -10.82 -3.48 2.46
N ASP A 27 -10.10 -3.64 1.35
CA ASP A 27 -10.56 -4.37 0.16
C ASP A 27 -10.10 -5.83 0.22
N GLN A 28 -11.05 -6.76 0.33
CA GLN A 28 -10.74 -8.19 0.40
C GLN A 28 -10.13 -8.71 -0.92
N CYS A 29 -10.54 -8.18 -2.08
CA CYS A 29 -9.92 -8.54 -3.35
C CYS A 29 -8.44 -8.13 -3.38
N PHE A 30 -8.10 -7.00 -2.74
CA PHE A 30 -6.71 -6.58 -2.61
C PHE A 30 -5.93 -7.50 -1.65
N ILE A 31 -6.49 -7.85 -0.49
CA ILE A 31 -5.88 -8.83 0.44
C ILE A 31 -5.62 -10.15 -0.30
N ASP A 32 -6.63 -10.71 -0.97
CA ASP A 32 -6.50 -11.98 -1.70
C ASP A 32 -5.46 -11.89 -2.83
N ALA A 33 -5.31 -10.72 -3.46
CA ALA A 33 -4.27 -10.48 -4.45
C ALA A 33 -2.87 -10.45 -3.85
N LEU A 34 -2.69 -9.82 -2.69
CA LEU A 34 -1.42 -9.79 -1.97
C LEU A 34 -1.02 -11.19 -1.50
N ILE A 35 -1.95 -11.96 -0.95
CA ILE A 35 -1.72 -13.35 -0.55
C ILE A 35 -1.31 -14.20 -1.75
N ARG A 36 -2.02 -14.11 -2.88
CA ARG A 36 -1.65 -14.84 -4.11
C ARG A 36 -0.33 -14.39 -4.71
N ALA A 37 0.05 -13.13 -4.53
CA ALA A 37 1.35 -12.62 -4.93
C ALA A 37 2.49 -13.08 -3.99
N GLY A 38 2.17 -13.79 -2.90
CA GLY A 38 3.13 -14.33 -1.94
C GLY A 38 3.64 -13.30 -0.94
N VAL A 39 2.88 -12.22 -0.71
CA VAL A 39 3.24 -11.17 0.27
C VAL A 39 3.04 -11.66 1.71
N ASP A 40 1.96 -12.40 1.98
CA ASP A 40 1.75 -13.07 3.27
C ASP A 40 2.73 -14.25 3.40
N THR A 41 3.84 -14.02 4.11
CA THR A 41 4.91 -15.00 4.25
C THR A 41 4.74 -15.88 5.49
N ASN A 42 3.93 -15.42 6.44
CA ASN A 42 3.72 -16.09 7.71
C ASN A 42 2.43 -16.94 7.72
N GLY A 43 1.52 -16.70 6.76
CA GLY A 43 0.30 -17.46 6.53
C GLY A 43 -0.85 -17.13 7.49
N ASP A 44 -0.87 -15.94 8.07
CA ASP A 44 -1.93 -15.49 8.99
C ASP A 44 -3.10 -14.79 8.30
N GLU A 45 -3.10 -14.75 6.95
CA GLU A 45 -4.10 -14.10 6.11
C GLU A 45 -4.19 -12.58 6.33
N LEU A 46 -3.19 -11.99 6.99
CA LEU A 46 -3.03 -10.56 7.18
C LEU A 46 -1.72 -10.12 6.53
N ILE A 47 -1.64 -8.83 6.21
CA ILE A 47 -0.42 -8.26 5.63
C ILE A 47 0.19 -7.31 6.65
N SER A 48 1.43 -7.57 7.02
CA SER A 48 2.17 -6.77 7.97
C SER A 48 3.10 -5.77 7.28
N TYR A 49 3.56 -4.73 7.99
CA TYR A 49 4.51 -3.75 7.43
C TYR A 49 5.82 -4.41 6.98
N GLU A 50 6.36 -5.35 7.75
CA GLU A 50 7.57 -6.11 7.39
C GLU A 50 7.40 -6.85 6.05
N GLU A 51 6.24 -7.46 5.83
CA GLU A 51 5.93 -8.16 4.58
C GLU A 51 5.82 -7.20 3.41
N ALA A 52 5.12 -6.08 3.57
CA ALA A 52 4.98 -5.07 2.53
C ALA A 52 6.33 -4.40 2.17
N GLU A 53 7.16 -4.09 3.17
CA GLU A 53 8.47 -3.47 2.97
C GLU A 53 9.48 -4.40 2.27
N ALA A 54 9.28 -5.72 2.32
CA ALA A 54 10.11 -6.69 1.62
C ALA A 54 9.84 -6.77 0.10
N ILE A 55 8.74 -6.15 -0.38
CA ILE A 55 8.31 -6.26 -1.78
C ILE A 55 8.86 -5.11 -2.62
N GLU A 56 9.63 -5.45 -3.66
CA GLU A 56 10.05 -4.48 -4.70
C GLU A 56 9.17 -4.55 -5.96
N LYS A 57 8.47 -5.67 -6.18
CA LYS A 57 7.63 -5.90 -7.34
C LYS A 57 6.32 -6.54 -6.92
N LEU A 58 5.21 -5.88 -7.24
CA LEU A 58 3.87 -6.36 -6.97
C LEU A 58 3.09 -6.41 -8.28
N ILE A 59 2.52 -7.58 -8.56
CA ILE A 59 1.55 -7.75 -9.62
C ILE A 59 0.27 -8.23 -8.96
N THR A 60 -0.78 -7.42 -9.02
CA THR A 60 -2.10 -7.80 -8.55
C THR A 60 -2.93 -8.31 -9.72
N TYR A 61 -3.52 -9.48 -9.52
CA TYR A 61 -4.56 -10.01 -10.40
C TYR A 61 -5.87 -9.94 -9.61
N GLY A 62 -7.04 -9.95 -10.23
CA GLY A 62 -8.28 -10.09 -9.45
C GLY A 62 -9.53 -9.59 -10.14
N GLY A 63 -9.44 -8.58 -11.01
CA GLY A 63 -10.61 -8.04 -11.72
C GLY A 63 -11.60 -7.29 -10.82
N CYS A 64 -11.40 -7.32 -9.50
CA CYS A 64 -12.37 -6.85 -8.51
C CYS A 64 -11.78 -5.90 -7.46
N ILE A 65 -10.50 -5.54 -7.56
CA ILE A 65 -9.92 -4.54 -6.65
C ILE A 65 -10.56 -3.19 -6.96
N THR A 66 -11.11 -2.56 -5.93
CA THR A 66 -11.73 -1.23 -6.02
C THR A 66 -10.99 -0.21 -5.17
N ASP A 67 -10.36 -0.65 -4.09
CA ASP A 67 -9.68 0.20 -3.12
C ASP A 67 -8.30 -0.38 -2.79
N MET A 68 -7.27 0.40 -3.11
CA MET A 68 -5.85 0.04 -2.94
C MET A 68 -5.26 0.53 -1.61
N ARG A 69 -6.07 1.05 -0.68
CA ARG A 69 -5.58 1.46 0.65
C ARG A 69 -4.79 0.34 1.33
N GLY A 70 -3.66 0.72 1.93
CA GLY A 70 -2.62 -0.17 2.42
C GLY A 70 -1.42 -0.28 1.48
N ILE A 71 -1.54 0.12 0.21
CA ILE A 71 -0.42 0.17 -0.74
C ILE A 71 0.68 1.14 -0.27
N GLU A 72 0.35 2.17 0.51
CA GLU A 72 1.30 3.14 1.06
C GLU A 72 2.37 2.50 1.97
N ALA A 73 2.14 1.30 2.48
CA ALA A 73 3.11 0.55 3.28
C ALA A 73 4.22 -0.11 2.43
N PHE A 74 4.03 -0.24 1.12
CA PHE A 74 4.98 -0.88 0.20
C PHE A 74 6.09 0.09 -0.22
N THR A 75 6.74 0.75 0.74
CA THR A 75 7.66 1.89 0.50
C THR A 75 8.91 1.56 -0.34
N ASN A 76 9.21 0.26 -0.51
CA ASN A 76 10.31 -0.24 -1.35
C ASN A 76 9.86 -0.66 -2.77
N LEU A 77 8.58 -0.50 -3.10
CA LEU A 77 8.01 -0.92 -4.37
C LEU A 77 8.60 -0.09 -5.53
N LYS A 78 9.12 -0.81 -6.53
CA LYS A 78 9.66 -0.25 -7.78
C LYS A 78 8.76 -0.58 -8.97
N HIS A 79 8.03 -1.67 -8.90
CA HIS A 79 7.18 -2.14 -9.99
C HIS A 79 5.80 -2.50 -9.47
N LEU A 80 4.80 -1.74 -9.90
CA LEU A 80 3.39 -2.00 -9.62
C LEU A 80 2.65 -2.29 -10.93
N ASP A 81 2.09 -3.49 -11.04
CA ASP A 81 1.09 -3.81 -12.05
C ASP A 81 -0.24 -4.13 -11.35
N CYS A 82 -1.21 -3.25 -11.51
CA CYS A 82 -2.57 -3.37 -11.01
C CYS A 82 -3.60 -3.24 -12.14
N ALA A 83 -3.20 -3.60 -13.36
CA ALA A 83 -4.08 -3.57 -14.52
C ALA A 83 -5.27 -4.52 -14.38
N GLU A 84 -6.32 -4.24 -15.18
CA GLU A 84 -7.55 -5.02 -15.23
C GLU A 84 -8.23 -5.17 -13.87
N ASN A 85 -8.49 -4.04 -13.21
CA ASN A 85 -9.26 -3.96 -11.97
C ASN A 85 -10.36 -2.88 -12.10
N GLN A 86 -10.91 -2.44 -10.97
CA GLN A 86 -11.99 -1.46 -10.90
C GLN A 86 -11.62 -0.29 -9.99
N ILE A 87 -10.33 0.06 -9.94
CA ILE A 87 -9.77 1.07 -9.06
C ILE A 87 -10.27 2.45 -9.51
N GLU A 88 -10.89 3.18 -8.59
CA GLU A 88 -11.41 4.55 -8.83
C GLU A 88 -10.42 5.62 -8.38
N GLU A 89 -9.68 5.34 -7.30
CA GLU A 89 -8.66 6.22 -6.71
C GLU A 89 -7.38 5.42 -6.43
N LEU A 90 -6.23 5.98 -6.81
CA LEU A 90 -4.92 5.36 -6.61
C LEU A 90 -3.93 6.38 -6.06
N ASP A 91 -3.70 6.33 -4.75
CA ASP A 91 -2.70 7.16 -4.06
C ASP A 91 -1.35 6.44 -4.04
N LEU A 92 -0.36 7.02 -4.73
CA LEU A 92 1.02 6.51 -4.82
C LEU A 92 2.03 7.46 -4.16
N SER A 93 1.55 8.43 -3.37
CA SER A 93 2.39 9.48 -2.78
C SER A 93 3.48 8.96 -1.84
N SER A 94 3.27 7.77 -1.26
CA SER A 94 4.22 7.09 -0.37
C SER A 94 5.18 6.14 -1.10
N LEU A 95 5.18 6.11 -2.43
CA LEU A 95 5.99 5.22 -3.27
C LEU A 95 7.07 5.97 -4.07
N PRO A 96 8.03 6.67 -3.42
CA PRO A 96 9.02 7.49 -4.13
C PRO A 96 10.01 6.68 -4.98
N LYS A 97 10.05 5.35 -4.78
CA LYS A 97 10.91 4.42 -5.51
C LYS A 97 10.23 3.77 -6.71
N LEU A 98 8.97 4.10 -7.00
CA LEU A 98 8.23 3.50 -8.10
C LEU A 98 8.87 3.90 -9.44
N GLU A 99 9.29 2.90 -10.21
CA GLU A 99 9.94 3.03 -11.53
C GLU A 99 8.99 2.61 -12.67
N PHE A 100 8.08 1.67 -12.39
CA PHE A 100 7.09 1.16 -13.34
C PHE A 100 5.70 1.13 -12.71
N LEU A 101 4.72 1.70 -13.41
CA LEU A 101 3.30 1.64 -13.09
C LEU A 101 2.49 1.17 -14.28
N ASN A 102 1.76 0.07 -14.12
CA ASN A 102 0.67 -0.31 -15.01
C ASN A 102 -0.65 -0.30 -14.24
N CYS A 103 -1.52 0.66 -14.58
CA CYS A 103 -2.88 0.78 -14.08
C CYS A 103 -3.91 0.73 -15.24
N THR A 104 -3.55 0.08 -16.35
CA THR A 104 -4.39 -0.04 -17.54
C THR A 104 -5.70 -0.80 -17.24
N VAL A 105 -6.83 -0.40 -17.84
CA VAL A 105 -8.15 -1.02 -17.59
C VAL A 105 -8.55 -0.90 -16.12
N ASN A 106 -8.80 0.34 -15.70
CA ASN A 106 -9.37 0.70 -14.39
C ASN A 106 -10.39 1.83 -14.58
N LYS A 107 -10.81 2.49 -13.49
CA LYS A 107 -11.80 3.59 -13.49
C LYS A 107 -11.21 4.89 -12.93
N LEU A 108 -9.90 5.08 -13.04
CA LEU A 108 -9.23 6.25 -12.50
C LEU A 108 -9.71 7.51 -13.22
N SER A 109 -10.14 8.52 -12.47
CA SER A 109 -10.56 9.83 -12.99
C SER A 109 -9.45 10.88 -12.98
N SER A 110 -8.44 10.67 -12.14
CA SER A 110 -7.21 11.46 -12.04
C SER A 110 -6.05 10.55 -11.59
N LEU A 111 -4.83 10.96 -11.87
CA LEU A 111 -3.62 10.29 -11.40
C LEU A 111 -2.53 11.34 -11.12
N ASP A 112 -2.16 11.50 -9.86
CA ASP A 112 -1.07 12.38 -9.40
C ASP A 112 0.21 11.56 -9.27
N LEU A 113 1.22 11.88 -10.08
CA LEU A 113 2.54 11.23 -10.06
C LEU A 113 3.66 12.17 -9.60
N THR A 114 3.32 13.35 -9.06
CA THR A 114 4.29 14.36 -8.62
C THR A 114 5.20 13.88 -7.48
N HIS A 115 4.80 12.81 -6.79
CA HIS A 115 5.53 12.17 -5.70
C HIS A 115 6.34 10.93 -6.12
N ASN A 116 6.32 10.57 -7.41
CA ASN A 116 6.99 9.39 -7.96
C ASN A 116 8.12 9.81 -8.93
N PRO A 117 9.17 10.51 -8.46
CA PRO A 117 10.18 11.14 -9.32
C PRO A 117 11.06 10.15 -10.09
N LEU A 118 11.03 8.86 -9.73
CA LEU A 118 11.78 7.79 -10.39
C LEU A 118 10.94 7.03 -11.43
N LEU A 119 9.67 7.39 -11.64
CA LEU A 119 8.80 6.70 -12.57
C LEU A 119 9.30 6.88 -14.01
N ASP A 120 9.69 5.77 -14.64
CA ASP A 120 10.23 5.73 -16.00
C ASP A 120 9.20 5.20 -17.00
N THR A 121 8.32 4.31 -16.55
CA THR A 121 7.28 3.71 -17.39
C THR A 121 5.89 3.83 -16.75
N LEU A 122 4.97 4.44 -17.50
CA LEU A 122 3.55 4.55 -17.15
C LEU A 122 2.68 3.93 -18.24
N LEU A 123 1.84 2.97 -17.84
CA LEU A 123 0.76 2.42 -18.65
C LEU A 123 -0.57 2.68 -17.93
N CYS A 124 -1.31 3.70 -18.38
CA CYS A 124 -2.58 4.13 -17.76
C CYS A 124 -3.76 4.12 -18.75
N GLY A 125 -3.65 3.33 -19.84
CA GLY A 125 -4.68 3.28 -20.88
C GLY A 125 -6.00 2.71 -20.37
N ILE A 126 -7.11 3.02 -21.06
CA ILE A 126 -8.45 2.49 -20.71
C ILE A 126 -8.78 2.81 -19.23
N ASN A 127 -8.84 4.10 -18.93
CA ASN A 127 -9.31 4.69 -17.68
C ASN A 127 -10.26 5.84 -18.02
N GLU A 128 -10.74 6.57 -17.00
CA GLU A 128 -11.61 7.74 -17.13
C GLU A 128 -10.84 9.05 -16.84
N LEU A 129 -9.51 9.04 -17.08
CA LEU A 129 -8.61 10.13 -16.70
C LEU A 129 -8.99 11.44 -17.39
N SER A 130 -9.28 12.43 -16.55
CA SER A 130 -9.46 13.83 -16.96
C SER A 130 -8.24 14.70 -16.62
N SER A 131 -7.37 14.22 -15.73
CA SER A 131 -6.08 14.82 -15.39
C SER A 131 -4.99 13.77 -15.20
N LEU A 132 -3.77 14.16 -15.52
CA LEU A 132 -2.54 13.41 -15.32
C LEU A 132 -1.42 14.43 -15.08
N ASP A 133 -0.79 14.37 -13.91
CA ASP A 133 0.29 15.28 -13.49
C ASP A 133 1.68 14.66 -13.62
#